data_AF-A0A946FT88-F1
#
_entry.id   AF-A0A946FT88-F1
#
_cell.length_a   1.000
_cell.length_b   1.000
_cell.length_c   1.000
_cell.angle_alpha   90.00
_cell.angle_beta   90.00
_cell.angle_gamma   90.00
#
_symmetry.space_group_name_H-M   'P 1'
#
loop_
_entity.id
_entity.type
_entity.pdbx_description
1 polymer ?
#
loop_
_entity_poly.entity_id
_entity_poly.type
_entity_poly.pdbx_seq_one_letter_code
_entity_poly.pdbx_strand_id
1 'polypeptide(L)'
;MTTPKSFKKSNKRGRIIRVCKKSIASEAIGKLQKNTDTFILTFGQFSLIDTLTSILDQTGPAHVTISTWTAANADLERSASLMASSEILSLRMIVDIFFKTRQPKYFYHMINLFGSNSIRQMKTHAKFIIVQNDQWNIVVRTSMNLNKNPRLENIEISENKDFTDFFNKIVDEIFNEIKPNEVKKSILDLKNTEEQSLFKEVSANFIKRSSLNEPRFSHEIKEK
;
A
#
# COMPACT_ATOMS: atom_id res chain seq x y z
N MET A 1 -21.45 6.89 -14.94
CA MET A 1 -20.91 5.66 -14.31
C MET A 1 -21.84 5.26 -13.17
N THR A 2 -21.95 3.98 -12.83
CA THR A 2 -22.77 3.54 -11.68
C THR A 2 -21.99 3.74 -10.38
N THR A 3 -22.50 4.58 -9.47
CA THR A 3 -21.85 4.90 -8.20
C THR A 3 -21.60 3.64 -7.35
N PRO A 4 -20.40 3.45 -6.77
CA PRO A 4 -20.11 2.30 -5.91
C PRO A 4 -21.01 2.26 -4.66
N LYS A 5 -21.59 1.10 -4.37
CA LYS A 5 -22.34 0.87 -3.12
C LYS A 5 -21.37 0.79 -1.94
N SER A 6 -21.73 1.45 -0.84
CA SER A 6 -20.94 1.52 0.39
C SER A 6 -21.67 0.83 1.54
N PHE A 7 -20.94 0.04 2.33
CA PHE A 7 -21.44 -0.62 3.54
C PHE A 7 -20.59 -0.19 4.75
N LYS A 8 -21.20 0.04 5.91
CA LYS A 8 -20.49 0.39 7.15
C LYS A 8 -20.60 -0.73 8.18
N LYS A 9 -19.49 -1.11 8.81
CA LYS A 9 -19.50 -2.03 9.97
C LYS A 9 -19.88 -1.25 11.23
N SER A 10 -20.63 -1.86 12.14
CA SER A 10 -21.13 -1.25 13.40
C SER A 10 -20.07 -0.94 14.47
N ASN A 11 -18.77 -1.14 14.19
CA ASN A 11 -17.70 -0.96 15.18
C ASN A 11 -17.28 0.52 15.35
N LYS A 12 -16.72 0.84 16.52
CA LYS A 12 -16.26 2.19 16.92
C LYS A 12 -15.21 2.83 15.98
N ARG A 13 -14.39 2.03 15.28
CA ARG A 13 -13.57 2.48 14.14
C ARG A 13 -14.38 2.26 12.87
N GLY A 14 -14.94 3.32 12.30
CA GLY A 14 -15.76 3.24 11.11
C GLY A 14 -14.99 2.59 9.97
N ARG A 15 -15.47 1.43 9.48
CA ARG A 15 -14.97 0.81 8.26
C ARG A 15 -16.01 0.92 7.17
N ILE A 16 -15.62 1.48 6.03
CA ILE A 16 -16.40 1.59 4.80
C ILE A 16 -15.95 0.50 3.83
N ILE A 17 -16.89 -0.29 3.31
CA ILE A 17 -16.62 -1.37 2.36
C ILE A 17 -17.27 -1.02 1.02
N ARG A 18 -16.51 -1.12 -0.07
CA ARG A 18 -16.94 -0.77 -1.42
C ARG A 18 -16.55 -1.84 -2.44
N VAL A 19 -17.39 -2.01 -3.45
CA VAL A 19 -17.08 -2.82 -4.65
C VAL A 19 -17.27 -1.95 -5.88
N CYS A 20 -16.20 -1.75 -6.65
CA CYS A 20 -16.17 -0.97 -7.87
C CYS A 20 -16.04 -1.90 -9.09
N LYS A 21 -16.98 -1.81 -10.03
CA LYS A 21 -16.97 -2.59 -11.28
C LYS A 21 -16.75 -1.77 -12.56
N LYS A 22 -16.95 -0.45 -12.52
CA LYS A 22 -16.91 0.43 -13.71
C LYS A 22 -16.55 1.90 -13.38
N SER A 23 -16.09 2.23 -12.17
CA SER A 23 -15.82 3.61 -11.77
C SER A 23 -14.33 3.95 -11.78
N ILE A 24 -14.02 5.25 -11.79
CA ILE A 24 -12.66 5.79 -11.61
C ILE A 24 -12.24 5.76 -10.13
N ALA A 25 -10.96 6.02 -9.86
CA ALA A 25 -10.38 6.01 -8.51
C ALA A 25 -11.13 6.93 -7.54
N SER A 26 -11.42 8.17 -7.92
CA SER A 26 -12.09 9.15 -7.06
C SER A 26 -13.52 8.75 -6.67
N GLU A 27 -14.28 8.18 -7.60
CA GLU A 27 -15.60 7.61 -7.30
C GLU A 27 -15.50 6.37 -6.38
N ALA A 28 -14.48 5.53 -6.60
CA ALA A 28 -14.25 4.33 -5.81
C ALA A 28 -13.84 4.67 -4.36
N ILE A 29 -12.98 5.66 -4.18
CA ILE A 29 -12.51 6.14 -2.87
C ILE A 29 -13.62 6.91 -2.15
N GLY A 30 -14.28 7.83 -2.86
CA GLY A 30 -15.18 8.80 -2.28
C GLY A 30 -14.45 9.83 -1.41
N LYS A 31 -15.20 10.50 -0.51
CA LYS A 31 -14.62 11.49 0.40
C LYS A 31 -13.83 10.82 1.52
N LEU A 32 -12.55 11.20 1.65
CA LEU A 32 -11.70 10.79 2.77
C LEU A 32 -12.25 11.33 4.10
N GLN A 33 -12.17 10.51 5.14
CA GLN A 33 -12.66 10.83 6.48
C GLN A 33 -11.57 10.52 7.48
N LYS A 34 -11.48 11.36 8.53
CA LYS A 34 -10.54 11.15 9.63
C LYS A 34 -10.84 9.83 10.36
N ASN A 35 -9.80 9.17 10.85
CA ASN A 35 -9.90 7.97 11.68
C ASN A 35 -10.77 6.86 11.06
N THR A 36 -10.71 6.71 9.73
CA THR A 36 -11.60 5.81 8.97
C THR A 36 -10.78 4.85 8.11
N ASP A 37 -11.23 3.59 8.09
CA ASP A 37 -10.75 2.59 7.13
C ASP A 37 -11.72 2.50 5.95
N THR A 38 -11.21 2.54 4.72
CA THR A 38 -11.97 2.26 3.51
C THR A 38 -11.37 1.07 2.78
N PHE A 39 -12.14 0.00 2.67
CA PHE A 39 -11.80 -1.20 1.90
C PHE A 39 -12.54 -1.18 0.56
N ILE A 40 -11.81 -1.39 -0.53
CA ILE A 40 -12.32 -1.34 -1.90
C ILE A 40 -11.87 -2.58 -2.64
N LEU A 41 -12.81 -3.27 -3.28
CA LEU A 41 -12.52 -4.20 -4.36
C LEU A 41 -12.71 -3.51 -5.70
N THR A 42 -11.72 -3.62 -6.57
CA THR A 42 -11.73 -3.09 -7.94
C THR A 42 -11.39 -4.21 -8.91
N PHE A 43 -11.82 -4.11 -10.17
CA PHE A 43 -11.44 -5.05 -11.23
C PHE A 43 -10.43 -4.42 -12.20
N GLY A 44 -9.63 -3.47 -11.71
CA GLY A 44 -8.53 -2.89 -12.46
C GLY A 44 -8.92 -1.77 -13.41
N GLN A 45 -10.03 -1.08 -13.13
CA GLN A 45 -10.52 0.06 -13.93
C GLN A 45 -9.60 1.28 -13.83
N PHE A 46 -8.84 1.38 -12.75
CA PHE A 46 -7.85 2.43 -12.47
C PHE A 46 -6.59 1.77 -11.88
N SER A 47 -5.46 2.47 -11.95
CA SER A 47 -4.17 2.00 -11.45
C SER A 47 -3.86 2.50 -10.04
N LEU A 48 -2.72 2.06 -9.49
CA LEU A 48 -2.28 2.53 -8.18
C LEU A 48 -1.94 4.03 -8.20
N ILE A 49 -1.42 4.56 -9.31
CA ILE A 49 -1.13 6.00 -9.43
C ILE A 49 -2.40 6.85 -9.51
N ASP A 50 -3.50 6.32 -10.06
CA ASP A 50 -4.81 6.99 -10.03
C ASP A 50 -5.35 7.07 -8.60
N THR A 51 -5.10 6.03 -7.79
CA THR A 51 -5.45 5.99 -6.36
C THR A 51 -4.68 7.07 -5.60
N LEU A 52 -3.37 7.19 -5.83
CA LEU A 52 -2.55 8.25 -5.22
C LEU A 52 -3.02 9.64 -5.64
N THR A 53 -3.23 9.87 -6.94
CA THR A 53 -3.72 11.16 -7.46
C THR A 53 -5.02 11.57 -6.78
N SER A 54 -6.00 10.65 -6.72
CA SER A 54 -7.28 10.93 -6.07
C SER A 54 -7.20 11.19 -4.56
N ILE A 55 -6.14 10.72 -3.89
CA ILE A 55 -5.87 11.04 -2.49
C ILE A 55 -5.24 12.43 -2.37
N LEU A 56 -4.26 12.76 -3.21
CA LEU A 56 -3.62 14.09 -3.24
C LEU A 56 -4.62 15.20 -3.59
N ASP A 57 -5.55 14.95 -4.52
CA ASP A 57 -6.65 15.87 -4.86
C ASP A 57 -7.49 16.29 -3.63
N GLN A 58 -7.57 15.43 -2.61
CA GLN A 58 -8.34 15.68 -1.38
C GLN A 58 -7.47 16.13 -0.20
N THR A 59 -6.21 15.72 -0.15
CA THR A 59 -5.30 15.96 0.98
C THR A 59 -4.40 17.16 0.80
N GLY A 60 -4.24 17.63 -0.43
CA GLY A 60 -3.23 18.61 -0.82
C GLY A 60 -1.83 18.00 -0.92
N PRO A 61 -0.79 18.83 -1.11
CA PRO A 61 0.59 18.39 -1.20
C PRO A 61 1.04 17.54 -0.02
N ALA A 62 1.81 16.48 -0.28
CA ALA A 62 2.23 15.54 0.76
C ALA A 62 3.57 14.86 0.49
N HIS A 63 4.18 14.34 1.55
CA HIS A 63 5.31 13.41 1.46
C HIS A 63 4.79 12.01 1.17
N VAL A 64 5.39 11.34 0.19
CA VAL A 64 4.90 10.06 -0.32
C VAL A 64 5.98 8.99 -0.26
N THR A 65 5.61 7.82 0.26
CA THR A 65 6.40 6.59 0.08
C THR A 65 5.58 5.57 -0.70
N ILE A 66 6.19 4.91 -1.68
CA ILE A 66 5.56 3.83 -2.46
C ILE A 66 6.40 2.55 -2.32
N SER A 67 5.79 1.48 -1.85
CA SER A 67 6.34 0.12 -1.99
C SER A 67 5.61 -0.60 -3.12
N THR A 68 6.35 -1.18 -4.06
CA THR A 68 5.77 -1.95 -5.18
C THR A 68 6.71 -3.06 -5.62
N TRP A 69 6.19 -4.15 -6.17
CA TRP A 69 7.04 -5.22 -6.69
C TRP A 69 7.58 -4.91 -8.10
N THR A 70 6.86 -4.13 -8.89
CA THR A 70 7.27 -3.65 -10.22
C THR A 70 6.61 -2.32 -10.55
N ALA A 71 7.13 -1.60 -11.54
CA ALA A 71 6.55 -0.37 -12.06
C ALA A 71 6.63 -0.32 -13.60
N ALA A 72 5.77 0.49 -14.23
CA ALA A 72 5.78 0.74 -15.68
C ALA A 72 5.88 2.25 -15.98
N ASN A 73 6.39 2.60 -17.16
CA ASN A 73 6.70 3.99 -17.53
C ASN A 73 5.55 4.98 -17.31
N ALA A 74 4.32 4.66 -17.73
CA ALA A 74 3.20 5.60 -17.60
C ALA A 74 2.97 6.04 -16.14
N ASP A 75 3.04 5.10 -15.19
CA ASP A 75 2.82 5.39 -13.78
C ASP A 75 4.06 6.06 -13.14
N LEU A 76 5.26 5.75 -13.62
CA LEU A 76 6.51 6.43 -13.23
C LEU A 76 6.49 7.91 -13.66
N GLU A 77 6.18 8.17 -14.92
CA GLU A 77 6.10 9.52 -15.50
C GLU A 77 5.00 10.34 -14.84
N ARG A 78 3.85 9.72 -14.54
CA ARG A 78 2.79 10.37 -13.76
C ARG A 78 3.25 10.73 -12.36
N SER A 79 3.99 9.85 -11.68
CA SER A 79 4.57 10.14 -10.35
C SER A 79 5.58 11.29 -10.43
N ALA A 80 6.43 11.33 -11.46
CA ALA A 80 7.37 12.43 -11.69
C ALA A 80 6.66 13.76 -11.97
N SER A 81 5.56 13.72 -12.72
CA SER A 81 4.73 14.90 -12.99
C SER A 81 4.13 15.48 -11.70
N LEU A 82 3.65 14.62 -10.78
CA LEU A 82 3.13 15.06 -9.48
C LEU A 82 4.22 15.68 -8.58
N MET A 83 5.47 15.24 -8.70
CA MET A 83 6.61 15.90 -8.03
C MET A 83 6.90 17.26 -8.68
N ALA A 84 6.93 17.33 -10.01
CA ALA A 84 7.18 18.57 -10.73
C ALA A 84 6.11 19.65 -10.46
N SER A 85 4.86 19.25 -10.24
CA SER A 85 3.77 20.14 -9.84
C SER A 85 3.71 20.42 -8.34
N SER A 86 4.67 19.92 -7.54
CA SER A 86 4.71 20.06 -6.08
C SER A 86 3.48 19.49 -5.35
N GLU A 87 2.77 18.55 -5.96
CA GLU A 87 1.74 17.75 -5.26
C GLU A 87 2.37 16.63 -4.43
N ILE A 88 3.50 16.09 -4.89
CA ILE A 88 4.38 15.24 -4.08
C ILE A 88 5.58 16.08 -3.63
N LEU A 89 5.66 16.34 -2.33
CA LEU A 89 6.72 17.14 -1.70
C LEU A 89 8.04 16.36 -1.57
N SER A 90 7.94 15.04 -1.38
CA SER A 90 9.09 14.13 -1.46
C SER A 90 8.61 12.72 -1.81
N LEU A 91 9.47 11.95 -2.48
CA LEU A 91 9.17 10.57 -2.87
C LEU A 91 10.26 9.61 -2.35
N ARG A 92 9.82 8.55 -1.70
CA ARG A 92 10.63 7.35 -1.43
C ARG A 92 10.01 6.14 -2.09
N MET A 93 10.84 5.24 -2.59
CA MET A 93 10.42 4.01 -3.24
C MET A 93 11.14 2.78 -2.68
N ILE A 94 10.37 1.74 -2.41
CA ILE A 94 10.86 0.40 -2.07
C ILE A 94 10.41 -0.55 -3.17
N VAL A 95 11.36 -1.24 -3.80
CA VAL A 95 11.08 -2.18 -4.89
C VAL A 95 11.67 -3.55 -4.64
N ASP A 96 11.08 -4.56 -5.27
CA ASP A 96 11.59 -5.93 -5.23
C ASP A 96 13.01 -6.00 -5.80
N ILE A 97 13.86 -6.78 -5.13
CA ILE A 97 15.24 -7.09 -5.51
C ILE A 97 15.38 -7.54 -6.98
N PHE A 98 14.41 -8.27 -7.53
CA PHE A 98 14.49 -8.76 -8.89
C PHE A 98 13.88 -7.81 -9.92
N PHE A 99 13.37 -6.64 -9.53
CA PHE A 99 12.77 -5.69 -10.46
C PHE A 99 13.78 -5.25 -11.53
N LYS A 100 15.01 -4.88 -11.13
CA LYS A 100 16.10 -4.53 -12.04
C LYS A 100 16.39 -5.63 -13.06
N THR A 101 16.44 -6.89 -12.62
CA THR A 101 16.74 -8.03 -13.51
C THR A 101 15.58 -8.33 -14.45
N ARG A 102 14.34 -8.30 -13.95
CA ARG A 102 13.15 -8.61 -14.76
C ARG A 102 12.80 -7.50 -15.76
N GLN A 103 12.99 -6.25 -15.38
CA GLN A 103 12.53 -5.07 -16.13
C GLN A 103 13.58 -3.95 -16.09
N PRO A 104 14.80 -4.17 -16.62
CA PRO A 104 15.92 -3.24 -16.48
C PRO A 104 15.61 -1.86 -17.04
N LYS A 105 14.89 -1.78 -18.17
CA LYS A 105 14.50 -0.50 -18.79
C LYS A 105 13.66 0.36 -17.85
N TYR A 106 12.64 -0.21 -17.22
CA TYR A 106 11.77 0.50 -16.27
C TYR A 106 12.51 0.85 -14.98
N PHE A 107 13.39 -0.04 -14.51
CA PHE A 107 14.20 0.24 -13.33
C PHE A 107 15.15 1.43 -13.54
N TYR A 108 15.90 1.46 -14.65
CA TYR A 108 16.81 2.58 -14.93
C TYR A 108 16.06 3.88 -15.23
N HIS A 109 14.90 3.81 -15.89
CA HIS A 109 14.06 4.97 -16.07
C HIS A 109 13.56 5.55 -14.74
N MET A 110 13.13 4.69 -13.80
CA MET A 110 12.77 5.10 -12.44
C MET A 110 13.95 5.77 -11.70
N ILE A 111 15.17 5.24 -11.83
CA ILE A 111 16.38 5.86 -11.28
C ILE A 111 16.63 7.24 -11.89
N ASN A 112 16.47 7.38 -13.21
CA ASN A 112 16.66 8.66 -13.90
C ASN A 112 15.65 9.73 -13.45
N LEU A 113 14.39 9.34 -13.20
CA LEU A 113 13.35 10.26 -12.76
C LEU A 113 13.51 10.72 -11.32
N PHE A 114 13.86 9.80 -10.39
CA PHE A 114 13.79 10.08 -8.95
C PHE A 114 15.14 10.12 -8.23
N GLY A 115 16.21 9.74 -8.91
CA GLY A 115 17.53 9.56 -8.32
C GLY A 115 17.63 8.29 -7.48
N SER A 116 18.83 7.69 -7.43
CA SER A 116 19.09 6.46 -6.66
C SER A 116 18.87 6.63 -5.15
N ASN A 117 19.01 7.84 -4.62
CA ASN A 117 18.81 8.14 -3.20
C ASN A 117 17.37 7.91 -2.74
N SER A 118 16.41 8.04 -3.64
CA SER A 118 14.98 7.86 -3.36
C SER A 118 14.54 6.40 -3.37
N ILE A 119 15.44 5.45 -3.71
CA ILE A 119 15.06 4.07 -4.05
C ILE A 119 15.83 3.05 -3.22
N ARG A 120 15.14 2.04 -2.69
CA ARG A 120 15.73 0.88 -2.02
C ARG A 120 15.23 -0.43 -2.63
N GLN A 121 16.15 -1.39 -2.77
CA GLN A 121 15.88 -2.72 -3.33
C GLN A 121 16.02 -3.78 -2.24
N MET A 122 14.95 -4.53 -1.99
CA MET A 122 14.95 -5.62 -1.01
C MET A 122 13.99 -6.74 -1.43
N LYS A 123 14.03 -7.88 -0.75
CA LYS A 123 13.00 -8.91 -0.91
C LYS A 123 11.69 -8.40 -0.31
N THR A 124 10.75 -8.00 -1.18
CA THR A 124 9.42 -7.56 -0.76
C THR A 124 8.37 -7.95 -1.78
N HIS A 125 7.21 -8.35 -1.27
CA HIS A 125 5.97 -8.40 -2.05
C HIS A 125 4.91 -7.44 -1.50
N ALA A 126 5.26 -6.67 -0.46
CA ALA A 126 4.38 -5.68 0.14
C ALA A 126 4.18 -4.51 -0.82
N LYS A 127 2.92 -4.12 -1.00
CA LYS A 127 2.55 -2.98 -1.82
C LYS A 127 1.72 -2.03 -0.98
N PHE A 128 2.24 -0.83 -0.84
CA PHE A 128 1.59 0.19 -0.04
C PHE A 128 2.01 1.59 -0.49
N ILE A 129 1.19 2.57 -0.14
CA ILE A 129 1.52 3.98 -0.24
C ILE A 129 1.36 4.59 1.14
N ILE A 130 2.31 5.42 1.54
CA ILE A 130 2.16 6.35 2.66
C ILE A 130 1.96 7.74 2.06
N VAL A 131 0.93 8.45 2.49
CA VAL A 131 0.70 9.86 2.16
C VAL A 131 0.57 10.62 3.48
N GLN A 132 1.51 11.52 3.76
CA GLN A 132 1.54 12.26 5.00
C GLN A 132 1.86 13.75 4.78
N ASN A 133 1.07 14.60 5.42
CA ASN A 133 1.33 16.04 5.56
C ASN A 133 0.82 16.51 6.94
N ASP A 134 0.86 17.81 7.20
CA ASP A 134 0.44 18.39 8.48
C ASP A 134 -1.00 18.06 8.87
N GLN A 135 -1.84 17.75 7.89
CA GLN A 135 -3.26 17.52 8.10
C GLN A 135 -3.63 16.04 8.03
N TRP A 136 -3.01 15.25 7.15
CA TRP A 136 -3.44 13.89 6.80
C TRP A 136 -2.38 12.83 7.06
N ASN A 137 -2.82 11.68 7.58
CA ASN A 137 -1.98 10.52 7.85
C ASN A 137 -2.61 9.29 7.22
N ILE A 138 -2.23 8.97 5.98
CA ILE A 138 -2.87 7.93 5.18
C ILE A 138 -1.87 6.83 4.86
N VAL A 139 -2.32 5.58 5.06
CA VAL A 139 -1.67 4.38 4.52
C VAL A 139 -2.65 3.69 3.58
N VAL A 140 -2.23 3.49 2.34
CA VAL A 140 -2.91 2.63 1.36
C VAL A 140 -2.19 1.29 1.34
N ARG A 141 -2.89 0.20 1.64
CA ARG A 141 -2.40 -1.18 1.45
C ARG A 141 -3.13 -1.79 0.27
N THR A 142 -2.41 -2.47 -0.62
CA THR A 142 -3.01 -2.96 -1.86
C THR A 142 -2.35 -4.23 -2.37
N SER A 143 -3.04 -4.93 -3.28
CA SER A 143 -2.45 -5.96 -4.13
C SER A 143 -1.83 -5.40 -5.42
N MET A 144 -2.12 -4.14 -5.76
CA MET A 144 -1.71 -3.49 -7.00
C MET A 144 -0.24 -3.11 -7.02
N ASN A 145 0.41 -3.32 -8.16
CA ASN A 145 1.71 -2.74 -8.47
C ASN A 145 1.54 -1.32 -9.04
N LEU A 146 2.65 -0.59 -9.15
CA LEU A 146 2.72 0.71 -9.82
C LEU A 146 2.71 0.57 -11.36
N ASN A 147 1.70 -0.13 -11.86
CA ASN A 147 1.38 -0.27 -13.28
C ASN A 147 -0.11 -0.62 -13.44
N LYS A 148 -0.58 -0.74 -14.69
CA LYS A 148 -1.95 -1.17 -14.96
C LYS A 148 -2.19 -2.60 -14.48
N ASN A 149 -3.23 -2.80 -13.67
CA ASN A 149 -3.60 -4.12 -13.12
C ASN A 149 -5.05 -4.46 -13.46
N PRO A 150 -5.37 -4.93 -14.69
CA PRO A 150 -6.73 -5.22 -15.12
C PRO A 150 -7.24 -6.55 -14.53
N ARG A 151 -7.23 -6.67 -13.19
CA ARG A 151 -7.58 -7.86 -12.41
C ARG A 151 -8.38 -7.46 -11.18
N LEU A 152 -8.94 -8.45 -10.48
CA LEU A 152 -9.50 -8.22 -9.15
C LEU A 152 -8.37 -7.83 -8.20
N GLU A 153 -8.46 -6.65 -7.62
CA GLU A 153 -7.46 -6.07 -6.73
C GLU A 153 -8.16 -5.51 -5.49
N ASN A 154 -7.46 -5.53 -4.35
CA ASN A 154 -7.91 -4.89 -3.12
C ASN A 154 -7.13 -3.60 -2.85
N ILE A 155 -7.83 -2.61 -2.31
CA ILE A 155 -7.26 -1.35 -1.82
C ILE A 155 -7.85 -1.10 -0.44
N GLU A 156 -6.97 -0.83 0.53
CA GLU A 156 -7.31 -0.50 1.90
C GLU A 156 -6.68 0.84 2.27
N ILE A 157 -7.51 1.88 2.39
CA ILE A 157 -7.10 3.22 2.75
C ILE A 157 -7.40 3.41 4.23
N SER A 158 -6.36 3.60 5.04
CA SER A 158 -6.47 3.80 6.49
C SER A 158 -6.01 5.22 6.81
N GLU A 159 -6.89 6.07 7.32
CA GLU A 159 -6.49 7.38 7.87
C GLU A 159 -6.28 7.22 9.38
N ASN A 160 -5.02 7.12 9.81
CA ASN A 160 -4.65 6.89 11.21
C ASN A 160 -3.18 7.22 11.46
N LYS A 161 -2.91 8.15 12.38
CA LYS A 161 -1.56 8.61 12.68
C LYS A 161 -0.64 7.49 13.17
N ASP A 162 -1.02 6.73 14.20
CA ASP A 162 -0.17 5.68 14.78
C ASP A 162 0.23 4.63 13.72
N PHE A 163 -0.68 4.32 12.80
CA PHE A 163 -0.42 3.38 11.72
C PHE A 163 0.49 3.95 10.63
N THR A 164 0.32 5.21 10.27
CA THR A 164 1.26 5.93 9.37
C THR A 164 2.65 6.01 10.00
N ASP A 165 2.76 6.38 11.27
CA ASP A 165 4.02 6.47 12.00
C ASP A 165 4.75 5.11 12.05
N PHE A 166 4.01 4.03 12.30
CA PHE A 166 4.56 2.67 12.24
C PHE A 166 5.15 2.33 10.87
N PHE A 167 4.43 2.61 9.79
CA PHE A 167 4.91 2.38 8.43
C PHE A 167 6.14 3.25 8.11
N ASN A 168 6.14 4.53 8.49
CA ASN A 168 7.28 5.42 8.31
C ASN A 168 8.50 4.93 9.06
N LYS A 169 8.36 4.45 10.30
CA LYS A 169 9.46 3.89 11.08
C LYS A 169 10.13 2.70 10.36
N ILE A 170 9.33 1.78 9.81
CA ILE A 170 9.84 0.67 8.99
C ILE A 170 10.58 1.20 7.76
N VAL A 171 10.01 2.18 7.05
CA VAL A 171 10.63 2.78 5.86
C VAL A 171 11.95 3.46 6.22
N ASP A 172 12.01 4.20 7.32
CA ASP A 172 13.22 4.86 7.80
C ASP A 172 14.32 3.83 8.11
N GLU A 173 13.99 2.74 8.80
CA GLU A 173 14.93 1.65 9.08
C GLU A 173 15.45 1.00 7.77
N ILE A 174 14.57 0.72 6.80
CA ILE A 174 14.96 0.23 5.48
C ILE A 174 15.95 1.19 4.80
N PHE A 175 15.65 2.49 4.81
CA PHE A 175 16.49 3.50 4.14
C PHE A 175 17.83 3.74 4.85
N ASN A 176 17.89 3.48 6.15
CA ASN A 176 19.11 3.55 6.96
C ASN A 176 20.01 2.33 6.71
N GLU A 177 19.43 1.13 6.72
CA GLU A 177 20.14 -0.15 6.56
C GLU A 177 20.60 -0.43 5.13
N ILE A 178 19.81 -0.05 4.12
CA ILE A 178 20.13 -0.30 2.71
C ILE A 178 20.65 0.99 2.09
N LYS A 179 21.83 0.96 1.47
CA LYS A 179 22.35 2.14 0.75
C LYS A 179 21.78 2.24 -0.68
N PRO A 180 21.79 3.43 -1.30
CA PRO A 180 21.46 3.58 -2.72
C PRO A 180 22.25 2.60 -3.59
N ASN A 181 21.59 1.99 -4.58
CA ASN A 181 22.15 0.96 -5.47
C ASN A 181 22.58 -0.36 -4.80
N GLU A 182 22.47 -0.48 -3.48
CA GLU A 182 22.68 -1.73 -2.77
C GLU A 182 21.44 -2.63 -2.92
N VAL A 183 21.67 -3.95 -2.80
CA VAL A 183 20.63 -4.96 -2.83
C VAL A 183 20.74 -5.80 -1.57
N LYS A 184 19.73 -5.71 -0.69
CA LYS A 184 19.68 -6.54 0.51
C LYS A 184 18.97 -7.87 0.23
N LYS A 185 19.70 -8.98 0.43
CA LYS A 185 19.20 -10.36 0.24
C LYS A 185 18.79 -11.05 1.53
N SER A 186 19.33 -10.62 2.67
CA SER A 186 18.97 -11.11 4.01
C SER A 186 17.71 -10.43 4.52
N ILE A 187 17.11 -11.01 5.56
CA ILE A 187 16.11 -10.32 6.38
C ILE A 187 16.80 -9.09 7.02
N LEU A 188 16.05 -8.01 7.17
CA LEU A 188 16.50 -6.78 7.83
C LEU A 188 16.37 -6.95 9.34
N ASP A 189 17.25 -6.31 10.11
CA ASP A 189 17.26 -6.48 11.56
C ASP A 189 16.09 -5.72 12.23
N LEU A 190 15.61 -4.62 11.63
CA LEU A 190 14.42 -3.84 12.08
C LEU A 190 14.33 -3.59 13.60
N LYS A 191 15.48 -3.44 14.26
CA LYS A 191 15.63 -3.52 15.73
C LYS A 191 14.71 -2.55 16.47
N ASN A 192 14.55 -1.33 15.95
CA ASN A 192 13.77 -0.33 16.67
C ASN A 192 12.27 -0.62 16.60
N THR A 193 11.78 -1.19 15.49
CA THR A 193 10.36 -1.52 15.30
C THR A 193 9.95 -2.72 16.16
N GLU A 194 10.82 -3.73 16.30
CA GLU A 194 10.53 -4.91 17.12
C GLU A 194 10.48 -4.61 18.62
N GLU A 195 11.35 -3.71 19.11
CA GLU A 195 11.48 -3.42 20.55
C GLU A 195 10.49 -2.35 21.05
N GLN A 196 9.95 -1.49 20.18
CA GLN A 196 9.12 -0.34 20.57
C GLN A 196 7.85 -0.26 19.71
N SER A 197 6.85 -1.06 20.10
CA SER A 197 5.53 -1.04 19.48
C SER A 197 4.73 0.22 19.85
N LEU A 198 4.16 0.88 18.84
CA LEU A 198 3.19 1.96 19.02
C LEU A 198 1.79 1.46 19.41
N PHE A 199 1.56 0.15 19.31
CA PHE A 199 0.29 -0.49 19.59
C PHE A 199 0.31 -1.19 20.94
N LYS A 200 -0.83 -1.14 21.64
CA LYS A 200 -1.03 -1.84 22.90
C LYS A 200 -0.88 -3.34 22.69
N GLU A 201 -0.08 -3.96 23.55
CA GLU A 201 -0.01 -5.41 23.64
C GLU A 201 -1.38 -5.96 24.07
N VAL A 202 -1.81 -7.02 23.38
CA VAL A 202 -3.02 -7.77 23.71
C VAL A 202 -2.65 -9.23 23.82
N SER A 203 -3.07 -9.87 24.90
CA SER A 203 -2.93 -11.31 25.10
C SER A 203 -4.27 -12.01 24.88
N ALA A 204 -4.23 -13.21 24.30
CA ALA A 204 -5.37 -14.08 24.16
C ALA A 204 -5.12 -15.37 24.92
N ASN A 205 -6.17 -15.92 25.55
CA ASN A 205 -6.08 -17.21 26.21
C ASN A 205 -5.83 -18.32 25.18
N PHE A 206 -4.96 -19.27 25.52
CA PHE A 206 -4.72 -20.43 24.70
C PHE A 206 -5.99 -21.30 24.63
N ILE A 207 -6.50 -21.51 23.41
CA ILE A 207 -7.59 -22.46 23.15
C ILE A 207 -6.97 -23.81 22.79
N LYS A 208 -7.32 -24.85 23.54
CA LYS A 208 -6.86 -26.21 23.23
C LYS A 208 -7.41 -26.62 21.87
N ARG A 209 -6.56 -27.12 20.97
CA ARG A 209 -7.02 -27.58 19.63
C ARG A 209 -8.10 -28.65 19.70
N SER A 210 -8.09 -29.48 20.75
CA SER A 210 -9.12 -30.50 21.01
C SER A 210 -10.51 -29.94 21.31
N SER A 211 -10.63 -28.65 21.65
CA SER A 211 -11.93 -27.98 21.84
C SER A 211 -12.45 -27.31 20.56
N LEU A 212 -11.77 -27.47 19.43
CA LEU A 212 -12.23 -27.00 18.13
C LEU A 212 -12.90 -28.18 17.41
N ASN A 213 -14.09 -27.94 16.84
CA ASN A 213 -14.82 -28.96 16.08
C ASN A 213 -13.97 -29.53 14.94
N GLU A 214 -14.21 -30.80 14.59
CA GLU A 214 -13.58 -31.44 13.43
C GLU A 214 -13.82 -30.62 12.15
N PRO A 215 -12.81 -30.52 11.26
CA PRO A 215 -12.95 -29.80 10.01
C PRO A 215 -14.04 -30.45 9.16
N ARG A 216 -15.13 -29.71 8.92
CA ARG A 216 -16.18 -30.11 7.99
C ARG A 216 -15.88 -29.50 6.63
N PHE A 217 -15.76 -30.34 5.61
CA PHE A 217 -15.70 -29.87 4.23
C PHE A 217 -17.10 -29.43 3.79
N SER A 218 -17.19 -28.32 3.07
CA SER A 218 -18.48 -27.81 2.53
C SER A 218 -18.98 -28.57 1.31
N HIS A 219 -18.19 -29.52 0.80
CA HIS A 219 -18.49 -30.31 -0.38
C HIS A 219 -18.25 -31.79 -0.07
N GLU A 220 -19.24 -32.64 -0.37
CA GLU A 220 -19.04 -34.09 -0.37
C GLU A 220 -18.12 -34.47 -1.52
N ILE A 221 -17.03 -35.15 -1.20
CA ILE A 221 -16.20 -35.84 -2.20
C ILE A 221 -17.02 -37.05 -2.65
N LYS A 222 -17.67 -36.96 -3.82
CA LYS A 222 -18.21 -38.15 -4.48
C LYS A 222 -17.04 -38.91 -5.07
N GLU A 223 -16.70 -40.06 -4.49
CA GLU A 223 -15.83 -41.03 -5.15
C GLU A 223 -16.49 -41.46 -6.47
N LYS A 224 -15.68 -41.51 -7.53
CA LYS A 224 -16.11 -41.99 -8.86
C LYS A 224 -16.13 -43.50 -8.90
#